data_AF-A0A1V4S009-F1
#
_entry.id   AF-A0A1V4S009-F1
#
_cell.length_a   1.000
_cell.length_b   1.000
_cell.length_c   1.000
_cell.angle_alpha   90.00
_cell.angle_beta   90.00
_cell.angle_gamma   90.00
#
_symmetry.space_group_name_H-M   'P 1'
#
loop_
_entity.id
_entity.type
_entity.pdbx_description
1 polymer ?
#
loop_
_entity_poly.entity_id
_entity_poly.type
_entity_poly.pdbx_seq_one_letter_code
_entity_poly.pdbx_strand_id
1 'polypeptide(L)'
;MNNSDTLDKIRYGKKVQIGDNVKLRGKIDLGDHVKISDNVIIYPNVIIKDNSYISPGCIIGEPTEDYYRNNDHPFKPTIIGNGSIIRSGTIIYEDNTLGDNLQTGHNAIIREGSKIGNKCNIGSFTELQPNVYIGNYVRIHSKVMVGELTRIEDFVWIYPHVKITNDRYPPHRDFKTVTIKKYSQIGAGSLILPGIEIGENAIVGAMTVVKRDVKPERVISGVPGRDICSIRDLKDEQGNMIYPWKDHLKDYRGYPWQETE
;
A
#
# COMPACT_ATOMS: atom_id res chain seq x y z
N MET A 1 -15.29 -35.55 -28.56
CA MET A 1 -14.08 -34.90 -28.03
C MET A 1 -14.34 -33.40 -28.01
N ASN A 2 -14.85 -32.88 -26.90
CA ASN A 2 -15.01 -31.42 -26.70
C ASN A 2 -13.94 -30.97 -25.72
N ASN A 3 -13.01 -30.15 -26.22
CA ASN A 3 -11.92 -29.53 -25.48
C ASN A 3 -12.45 -28.48 -24.48
N SER A 4 -12.85 -28.87 -23.26
CA SER A 4 -13.14 -27.93 -22.17
C SER A 4 -12.10 -27.90 -21.04
N ASP A 5 -11.07 -28.75 -21.05
CA ASP A 5 -10.26 -29.01 -19.84
C ASP A 5 -8.96 -28.18 -19.69
N THR A 6 -8.93 -26.94 -20.20
CA THR A 6 -7.74 -26.07 -20.08
C THR A 6 -7.93 -24.76 -19.32
N LEU A 7 -9.12 -24.45 -18.80
CA LEU A 7 -9.40 -23.14 -18.18
C LEU A 7 -9.19 -23.04 -16.65
N ASP A 8 -9.09 -24.16 -15.92
CA ASP A 8 -9.03 -24.17 -14.45
C ASP A 8 -7.71 -24.68 -13.84
N LYS A 9 -6.59 -24.52 -14.54
CA LYS A 9 -5.30 -25.06 -14.08
C LYS A 9 -4.51 -24.06 -13.23
N ILE A 10 -4.02 -24.54 -12.09
CA ILE A 10 -2.97 -23.90 -11.31
C ILE A 10 -1.62 -24.16 -11.99
N ARG A 11 -0.81 -23.12 -12.17
CA ARG A 11 0.56 -23.21 -12.68
C ARG A 11 1.54 -23.04 -11.54
N TYR A 12 2.55 -23.91 -11.52
CA TYR A 12 3.61 -23.89 -10.54
C TYR A 12 4.95 -23.71 -11.23
N GLY A 13 5.72 -22.72 -10.79
CA GLY A 13 7.13 -22.57 -11.09
C GLY A 13 7.98 -23.60 -10.37
N LYS A 14 9.30 -23.47 -10.51
CA LYS A 14 10.29 -24.35 -9.88
C LYS A 14 10.33 -24.11 -8.38
N LYS A 15 10.46 -25.18 -7.60
CA LYS A 15 10.69 -25.13 -6.15
C LYS A 15 9.62 -24.32 -5.37
N VAL A 16 8.38 -24.33 -5.84
CA VAL A 16 7.25 -23.80 -5.07
C VAL A 16 7.05 -24.65 -3.81
N GLN A 17 6.79 -24.00 -2.67
CA GLN A 17 6.52 -24.65 -1.40
C GLN A 17 5.12 -24.27 -0.94
N ILE A 18 4.31 -25.27 -0.59
CA ILE A 18 2.94 -25.10 -0.12
C ILE A 18 2.84 -25.73 1.26
N GLY A 19 2.41 -24.96 2.25
CA GLY A 19 2.18 -25.40 3.63
C GLY A 19 0.86 -26.15 3.81
N ASP A 20 0.52 -26.40 5.06
CA ASP A 20 -0.65 -27.21 5.43
C ASP A 20 -1.96 -26.41 5.29
N ASN A 21 -3.06 -27.09 4.94
CA ASN A 21 -4.40 -26.50 4.86
C ASN A 21 -4.53 -25.28 3.90
N VAL A 22 -3.68 -25.17 2.89
CA VAL A 22 -3.79 -24.14 1.85
C VAL A 22 -4.95 -24.44 0.89
N LYS A 23 -5.76 -23.43 0.58
CA LYS A 23 -6.86 -23.52 -0.40
C LYS A 23 -6.54 -22.70 -1.64
N LEU A 24 -6.23 -23.36 -2.75
CA LEU A 24 -6.02 -22.75 -4.06
C LEU A 24 -7.28 -22.97 -4.92
N ARG A 25 -7.87 -21.90 -5.45
CA ARG A 25 -9.15 -21.95 -6.17
C ARG A 25 -9.00 -21.46 -7.60
N GLY A 26 -9.42 -22.28 -8.57
CA GLY A 26 -9.45 -21.93 -9.99
C GLY A 26 -8.07 -21.67 -10.58
N LYS A 27 -8.01 -20.80 -11.58
CA LYS A 27 -6.79 -20.44 -12.30
C LYS A 27 -5.86 -19.58 -11.45
N ILE A 28 -4.68 -20.10 -11.12
CA ILE A 28 -3.65 -19.40 -10.33
C ILE A 28 -2.28 -19.61 -11.00
N ASP A 29 -1.40 -18.61 -10.94
CA ASP A 29 -0.03 -18.71 -11.43
C ASP A 29 0.97 -18.40 -10.31
N LEU A 30 1.78 -19.37 -9.93
CA LEU A 30 2.82 -19.25 -8.91
C LEU A 30 4.20 -19.32 -9.57
N GLY A 31 4.99 -18.27 -9.43
CA GLY A 31 6.35 -18.17 -9.95
C GLY A 31 7.36 -19.08 -9.25
N ASP A 32 8.60 -19.01 -9.70
CA ASP A 32 9.71 -19.80 -9.17
C ASP A 32 10.01 -19.41 -7.71
N HIS A 33 10.28 -20.39 -6.85
CA HIS A 33 10.62 -20.22 -5.43
C HIS A 33 9.55 -19.49 -4.59
N VAL A 34 8.30 -19.44 -5.06
CA VAL A 34 7.18 -18.95 -4.26
C VAL A 34 6.95 -19.89 -3.07
N LYS A 35 6.71 -19.29 -1.90
CA LYS A 35 6.41 -20.01 -0.67
C LYS A 35 5.07 -19.55 -0.12
N ILE A 36 4.13 -20.48 0.00
CA ILE A 36 2.81 -20.25 0.58
C ILE A 36 2.74 -21.03 1.89
N SER A 37 2.51 -20.33 2.99
CA SER A 37 2.47 -20.93 4.33
C SER A 37 1.08 -21.45 4.68
N ASP A 38 0.97 -22.02 5.88
CA ASP A 38 -0.24 -22.73 6.31
C ASP A 38 -1.50 -21.86 6.34
N ASN A 39 -2.65 -22.48 6.09
CA ASN A 39 -3.96 -21.87 6.18
C ASN A 39 -4.17 -20.65 5.27
N VAL A 40 -3.41 -20.53 4.18
CA VAL A 40 -3.61 -19.48 3.17
C VAL A 40 -4.76 -19.84 2.23
N ILE A 41 -5.55 -18.85 1.82
CA ILE A 41 -6.58 -18.98 0.80
C ILE A 41 -6.20 -18.11 -0.40
N ILE A 42 -6.20 -18.69 -1.60
CA ILE A 42 -5.97 -17.98 -2.85
C ILE A 42 -7.17 -18.23 -3.78
N TYR A 43 -7.82 -17.15 -4.18
CA TYR A 43 -8.93 -17.14 -5.12
C TYR A 43 -8.47 -17.16 -6.58
N PRO A 44 -9.39 -17.36 -7.54
CA PRO A 44 -9.05 -17.39 -8.96
C PRO A 44 -8.40 -16.10 -9.47
N ASN A 45 -7.67 -16.23 -10.57
CA ASN A 45 -6.98 -15.17 -11.31
C ASN A 45 -5.88 -14.44 -10.52
N VAL A 46 -5.32 -15.08 -9.50
CA VAL A 46 -4.16 -14.59 -8.77
C VAL A 46 -2.86 -15.03 -9.45
N ILE A 47 -1.93 -14.09 -9.59
CA ILE A 47 -0.57 -14.30 -10.08
C ILE A 47 0.42 -13.85 -9.00
N ILE A 48 1.22 -14.77 -8.48
CA ILE A 48 2.28 -14.49 -7.50
C ILE A 48 3.62 -14.72 -8.18
N LYS A 49 4.42 -13.66 -8.32
CA LYS A 49 5.73 -13.70 -8.98
C LYS A 49 6.83 -14.27 -8.09
N ASP A 50 7.97 -14.51 -8.71
CA ASP A 50 9.07 -15.30 -8.16
C ASP A 50 9.56 -14.81 -6.80
N ASN A 51 10.09 -15.72 -6.01
CA ASN A 51 10.73 -15.46 -4.71
C ASN A 51 9.82 -14.77 -3.67
N SER A 52 8.50 -14.81 -3.88
CA SER A 52 7.54 -14.22 -2.96
C SER A 52 7.14 -15.18 -1.83
N TYR A 53 6.88 -14.62 -0.66
CA TYR A 53 6.47 -15.36 0.54
C TYR A 53 5.10 -14.86 1.02
N ILE A 54 4.14 -15.79 1.08
CA ILE A 54 2.81 -15.57 1.66
C ILE A 54 2.76 -16.26 3.02
N SER A 55 2.63 -15.45 4.07
CA SER A 55 2.62 -15.91 5.46
C SER A 55 1.27 -16.55 5.85
N PRO A 56 1.20 -17.24 7.01
CA PRO A 56 0.01 -17.97 7.40
C PRO A 56 -1.26 -17.12 7.50
N GLY A 57 -2.40 -17.71 7.15
CA GLY A 57 -3.72 -17.10 7.29
C GLY A 57 -4.02 -15.92 6.36
N CYS A 58 -3.17 -15.66 5.36
CA CYS A 58 -3.46 -14.65 4.34
C CYS A 58 -4.59 -15.09 3.40
N ILE A 59 -5.33 -14.12 2.87
CA ILE A 59 -6.36 -14.33 1.85
C ILE A 59 -6.01 -13.45 0.65
N ILE A 60 -5.84 -14.05 -0.52
CA ILE A 60 -5.38 -13.37 -1.74
C ILE A 60 -6.41 -13.54 -2.85
N GLY A 61 -6.75 -12.44 -3.52
CA GLY A 61 -7.83 -12.39 -4.52
C GLY A 61 -9.21 -12.40 -3.88
N GLU A 62 -9.35 -11.90 -2.65
CA GLU A 62 -10.65 -11.83 -1.96
C GLU A 62 -11.71 -11.16 -2.86
N PRO A 63 -12.87 -11.82 -3.08
CA PRO A 63 -13.87 -11.30 -3.99
C PRO A 63 -14.55 -10.03 -3.47
N THR A 64 -15.08 -9.25 -4.39
CA THR A 64 -15.91 -8.08 -4.07
C THR A 64 -17.36 -8.49 -3.71
N GLU A 65 -18.16 -7.51 -3.28
CA GLU A 65 -19.54 -7.71 -2.79
C GLU A 65 -20.41 -8.62 -3.70
N ASP A 66 -20.22 -8.51 -5.02
CA ASP A 66 -20.96 -9.23 -6.04
C ASP A 66 -20.95 -10.76 -5.83
N TYR A 67 -19.84 -11.33 -5.37
CA TYR A 67 -19.69 -12.76 -5.05
C TYR A 67 -20.70 -13.29 -4.05
N TYR A 68 -21.11 -12.46 -3.10
CA TYR A 68 -22.02 -12.86 -2.04
C TYR A 68 -23.49 -12.79 -2.46
N ARG A 69 -23.77 -12.20 -3.62
CA ARG A 69 -25.12 -12.00 -4.15
C ARG A 69 -25.38 -12.83 -5.40
N ASN A 70 -24.34 -13.10 -6.19
CA ASN A 70 -24.43 -13.74 -7.49
C ASN A 70 -23.58 -15.01 -7.53
N ASN A 71 -24.13 -16.08 -8.13
CA ASN A 71 -23.45 -17.37 -8.24
C ASN A 71 -22.34 -17.40 -9.31
N ASP A 72 -22.28 -16.41 -10.19
CA ASP A 72 -21.36 -16.34 -11.34
C ASP A 72 -20.48 -15.09 -11.27
N HIS A 73 -19.76 -14.97 -10.15
CA HIS A 73 -18.90 -13.82 -9.89
C HIS A 73 -17.65 -13.82 -10.78
N PRO A 74 -17.42 -12.76 -11.58
CA PRO A 74 -16.25 -12.68 -12.44
C PRO A 74 -15.01 -12.24 -11.65
N PHE A 75 -14.18 -13.20 -11.24
CA PHE A 75 -12.93 -12.91 -10.54
C PHE A 75 -11.97 -12.08 -11.39
N LYS A 76 -11.58 -10.90 -10.90
CA LYS A 76 -10.62 -10.02 -11.58
C LYS A 76 -9.17 -10.34 -11.19
N PRO A 77 -8.20 -10.14 -12.10
CA PRO A 77 -6.83 -10.55 -11.83
C PRO A 77 -6.17 -9.73 -10.72
N THR A 78 -5.42 -10.41 -9.84
CA THR A 78 -4.54 -9.77 -8.86
C THR A 78 -3.11 -10.25 -9.04
N ILE A 79 -2.17 -9.32 -9.17
CA ILE A 79 -0.75 -9.58 -9.41
C ILE A 79 0.07 -9.13 -8.20
N ILE A 80 0.89 -10.03 -7.66
CA ILE A 80 1.89 -9.75 -6.62
C ILE A 80 3.28 -9.89 -7.24
N GLY A 81 4.04 -8.80 -7.25
CA GLY A 81 5.39 -8.72 -7.84
C GLY A 81 6.44 -9.54 -7.09
N ASN A 82 7.62 -9.64 -7.70
CA ASN A 82 8.73 -10.50 -7.29
C ASN A 82 9.25 -10.14 -5.90
N GLY A 83 9.71 -11.13 -5.13
CA GLY A 83 10.36 -10.89 -3.83
C GLY A 83 9.43 -10.27 -2.78
N SER A 84 8.12 -10.35 -2.97
CA SER A 84 7.15 -9.76 -2.04
C SER A 84 7.02 -10.60 -0.78
N ILE A 85 6.86 -9.94 0.37
CA ILE A 85 6.64 -10.59 1.67
C ILE A 85 5.30 -10.12 2.22
N ILE A 86 4.30 -10.98 2.14
CA ILE A 86 2.95 -10.71 2.61
C ILE A 86 2.79 -11.37 3.98
N ARG A 87 2.75 -10.57 5.05
CA ARG A 87 2.73 -11.04 6.45
C ARG A 87 1.34 -11.46 6.91
N SER A 88 1.33 -12.26 7.97
CA SER A 88 0.19 -13.10 8.38
C SER A 88 -1.13 -12.34 8.50
N GLY A 89 -2.21 -12.99 8.07
CA GLY A 89 -3.57 -12.45 8.13
C GLY A 89 -3.84 -11.28 7.18
N THR A 90 -2.90 -10.92 6.31
CA THR A 90 -3.14 -9.88 5.29
C THR A 90 -4.22 -10.37 4.30
N ILE A 91 -5.17 -9.49 3.98
CA ILE A 91 -6.22 -9.72 2.98
C ILE A 91 -5.99 -8.79 1.79
N ILE A 92 -5.87 -9.37 0.60
CA ILE A 92 -5.72 -8.65 -0.67
C ILE A 92 -6.88 -9.04 -1.57
N TYR A 93 -7.65 -8.06 -2.01
CA TYR A 93 -8.79 -8.25 -2.90
C TYR A 93 -8.35 -8.54 -4.34
N GLU A 94 -9.29 -8.99 -5.14
CA GLU A 94 -9.18 -9.02 -6.61
C GLU A 94 -8.91 -7.63 -7.23
N ASP A 95 -8.57 -7.58 -8.52
CA ASP A 95 -8.39 -6.35 -9.30
C ASP A 95 -7.20 -5.47 -8.84
N ASN A 96 -6.10 -6.08 -8.39
CA ASN A 96 -4.94 -5.35 -7.87
C ASN A 96 -3.65 -5.60 -8.66
N THR A 97 -2.85 -4.55 -8.84
CA THR A 97 -1.48 -4.66 -9.37
C THR A 97 -0.48 -4.18 -8.33
N LEU A 98 0.28 -5.12 -7.76
CA LEU A 98 1.23 -4.87 -6.68
C LEU A 98 2.66 -5.13 -7.18
N GLY A 99 3.50 -4.11 -7.12
CA GLY A 99 4.87 -4.13 -7.63
C GLY A 99 5.82 -5.06 -6.88
N ASP A 100 7.05 -5.12 -7.36
CA ASP A 100 8.10 -5.96 -6.80
C ASP A 100 8.51 -5.50 -5.40
N ASN A 101 8.91 -6.45 -4.56
CA ASN A 101 9.41 -6.24 -3.20
C ASN A 101 8.40 -5.50 -2.31
N LEU A 102 7.10 -5.73 -2.52
CA LEU A 102 6.08 -5.27 -1.59
C LEU A 102 6.24 -6.01 -0.25
N GLN A 103 6.21 -5.26 0.85
CA GLN A 103 6.15 -5.85 2.17
C GLN A 103 4.91 -5.39 2.92
N THR A 104 4.14 -6.32 3.46
CA THR A 104 3.04 -5.99 4.38
C THR A 104 3.42 -6.28 5.83
N GLY A 105 2.77 -5.60 6.77
CA GLY A 105 2.65 -5.99 8.16
C GLY A 105 1.55 -7.03 8.35
N HIS A 106 1.21 -7.33 9.60
CA HIS A 106 0.18 -8.30 9.93
C HIS A 106 -1.22 -7.70 9.79
N ASN A 107 -2.18 -8.47 9.29
CA ASN A 107 -3.58 -8.06 9.16
C ASN A 107 -3.78 -6.75 8.39
N ALA A 108 -2.95 -6.48 7.38
CA ALA A 108 -3.22 -5.40 6.43
C ALA A 108 -4.40 -5.77 5.51
N ILE A 109 -5.12 -4.77 5.03
CA ILE A 109 -6.21 -4.95 4.07
C ILE A 109 -5.94 -4.07 2.86
N ILE A 110 -5.92 -4.68 1.67
CA ILE A 110 -5.78 -3.99 0.38
C ILE A 110 -7.00 -4.31 -0.46
N ARG A 111 -7.88 -3.31 -0.64
CA ARG A 111 -9.10 -3.44 -1.44
C ARG A 111 -8.85 -3.35 -2.93
N GLU A 112 -9.90 -3.61 -3.72
CA GLU A 112 -9.88 -3.77 -5.16
C GLU A 112 -9.44 -2.52 -5.94
N GLY A 113 -8.96 -2.71 -7.16
CA GLY A 113 -8.66 -1.63 -8.11
C GLY A 113 -7.37 -0.86 -7.81
N SER A 114 -6.58 -1.27 -6.82
CA SER A 114 -5.41 -0.50 -6.38
C SER A 114 -4.14 -0.85 -7.19
N LYS A 115 -3.29 0.17 -7.35
CA LYS A 115 -1.99 0.05 -8.00
C LYS A 115 -0.90 0.50 -7.03
N ILE A 116 0.00 -0.41 -6.67
CA ILE A 116 1.10 -0.16 -5.74
C ILE A 116 2.43 -0.41 -6.46
N GLY A 117 3.31 0.58 -6.42
CA GLY A 117 4.64 0.50 -7.02
C GLY A 117 5.62 -0.39 -6.27
N ASN A 118 6.88 -0.35 -6.69
CA ASN A 118 7.93 -1.24 -6.21
C ASN A 118 8.49 -0.81 -4.84
N LYS A 119 9.04 -1.78 -4.11
CA LYS A 119 9.72 -1.60 -2.82
C LYS A 119 8.89 -0.81 -1.82
N CYS A 120 7.57 -1.04 -1.77
CA CYS A 120 6.66 -0.39 -0.82
C CYS A 120 6.50 -1.19 0.48
N ASN A 121 6.16 -0.49 1.56
CA ASN A 121 5.78 -1.09 2.84
C ASN A 121 4.37 -0.65 3.24
N ILE A 122 3.51 -1.62 3.58
CA ILE A 122 2.16 -1.40 4.10
C ILE A 122 2.10 -1.99 5.51
N GLY A 123 2.00 -1.15 6.54
CA GLY A 123 2.10 -1.56 7.94
C GLY A 123 0.96 -2.46 8.45
N SER A 124 1.11 -2.97 9.67
CA SER A 124 0.11 -3.85 10.27
C SER A 124 -1.21 -3.11 10.53
N PHE A 125 -2.35 -3.77 10.29
CA PHE A 125 -3.68 -3.19 10.45
C PHE A 125 -3.92 -1.92 9.61
N THR A 126 -3.14 -1.70 8.56
CA THR A 126 -3.38 -0.64 7.60
C THR A 126 -4.42 -1.09 6.59
N GLU A 127 -5.34 -0.18 6.27
CA GLU A 127 -6.43 -0.42 5.34
C GLU A 127 -6.31 0.54 4.16
N LEU A 128 -6.16 -0.03 2.97
CA LEU A 128 -6.25 0.70 1.70
C LEU A 128 -7.65 0.44 1.13
N GLN A 129 -8.44 1.51 1.02
CA GLN A 129 -9.74 1.48 0.34
C GLN A 129 -9.56 1.31 -1.18
N PRO A 130 -10.64 1.11 -1.96
CA PRO A 130 -10.52 0.81 -3.38
C PRO A 130 -9.82 1.91 -4.18
N ASN A 131 -9.33 1.54 -5.35
CA ASN A 131 -8.85 2.49 -6.37
C ASN A 131 -7.72 3.42 -5.88
N VAL A 132 -6.89 2.97 -4.95
CA VAL A 132 -5.75 3.74 -4.43
C VAL A 132 -4.54 3.58 -5.36
N TYR A 133 -3.84 4.69 -5.59
CA TYR A 133 -2.56 4.69 -6.29
C TYR A 133 -1.43 4.99 -5.31
N ILE A 134 -0.42 4.12 -5.28
CA ILE A 134 0.80 4.27 -4.50
C ILE A 134 1.99 4.12 -5.45
N GLY A 135 2.89 5.10 -5.43
CA GLY A 135 4.14 5.12 -6.18
C GLY A 135 5.17 4.11 -5.67
N ASN A 136 6.44 4.35 -5.96
CA ASN A 136 7.55 3.50 -5.53
C ASN A 136 8.13 3.94 -4.18
N TYR A 137 8.72 3.01 -3.44
CA TYR A 137 9.43 3.30 -2.19
C TYR A 137 8.60 4.01 -1.11
N VAL A 138 7.27 3.87 -1.18
CA VAL A 138 6.37 4.46 -0.20
C VAL A 138 6.41 3.64 1.10
N ARG A 139 6.36 4.33 2.23
CA ARG A 139 6.38 3.73 3.58
C ARG A 139 5.11 4.13 4.31
N ILE A 140 4.15 3.20 4.38
CA ILE A 140 2.92 3.37 5.15
C ILE A 140 3.06 2.53 6.42
N HIS A 141 3.04 3.18 7.58
CA HIS A 141 3.15 2.52 8.88
C HIS A 141 1.80 1.92 9.31
N SER A 142 1.78 1.31 10.50
CA SER A 142 0.64 0.57 11.03
C SER A 142 -0.59 1.45 11.30
N LYS A 143 -1.77 0.84 11.18
CA LYS A 143 -3.08 1.45 11.51
C LYS A 143 -3.35 2.75 10.74
N VAL A 144 -2.85 2.85 9.51
CA VAL A 144 -3.20 3.92 8.59
C VAL A 144 -4.47 3.54 7.85
N MET A 145 -5.37 4.51 7.65
CA MET A 145 -6.52 4.36 6.76
C MET A 145 -6.33 5.27 5.56
N VAL A 146 -6.30 4.67 4.36
CA VAL A 146 -6.16 5.38 3.09
C VAL A 146 -7.49 5.31 2.36
N GLY A 147 -8.19 6.44 2.29
CA GLY A 147 -9.49 6.57 1.63
C GLY A 147 -9.43 6.32 0.13
N GLU A 148 -10.58 5.97 -0.45
CA GLU A 148 -10.73 5.63 -1.87
C GLU A 148 -10.17 6.75 -2.77
N LEU A 149 -9.63 6.37 -3.93
CA LEU A 149 -9.08 7.28 -4.96
C LEU A 149 -7.82 8.04 -4.56
N THR A 150 -7.30 7.87 -3.34
CA THR A 150 -6.10 8.57 -2.87
C THR A 150 -4.89 8.27 -3.77
N ARG A 151 -4.10 9.31 -4.03
CA ARG A 151 -2.85 9.23 -4.80
C ARG A 151 -1.65 9.57 -3.92
N ILE A 152 -0.73 8.63 -3.80
CA ILE A 152 0.51 8.77 -3.03
C ILE A 152 1.68 8.60 -3.99
N GLU A 153 2.49 9.64 -4.16
CA GLU A 153 3.66 9.61 -5.04
C GLU A 153 4.87 8.96 -4.35
N ASP A 154 5.96 8.80 -5.12
CA ASP A 154 7.15 8.08 -4.70
C ASP A 154 7.80 8.64 -3.42
N PHE A 155 8.40 7.75 -2.62
CA PHE A 155 9.18 8.10 -1.43
C PHE A 155 8.39 8.80 -0.30
N VAL A 156 7.06 8.76 -0.34
CA VAL A 156 6.23 9.31 0.76
C VAL A 156 6.31 8.44 2.01
N TRP A 157 6.32 9.09 3.17
CA TRP A 157 6.17 8.44 4.47
C TRP A 157 4.86 8.81 5.13
N ILE A 158 4.11 7.81 5.56
CA ILE A 158 2.86 7.97 6.30
C ILE A 158 3.01 7.24 7.63
N TYR A 159 3.09 8.00 8.72
CA TYR A 159 3.34 7.48 10.05
C TYR A 159 2.07 6.86 10.68
N PRO A 160 2.18 6.12 11.80
CA PRO A 160 1.07 5.36 12.35
C PRO A 160 -0.19 6.19 12.60
N HIS A 161 -1.36 5.57 12.52
CA HIS A 161 -2.66 6.17 12.87
C HIS A 161 -3.14 7.36 12.01
N VAL A 162 -2.46 7.64 10.88
CA VAL A 162 -2.94 8.64 9.91
C VAL A 162 -4.25 8.19 9.26
N LYS A 163 -5.15 9.14 9.04
CA LYS A 163 -6.43 8.93 8.35
C LYS A 163 -6.51 9.87 7.15
N ILE A 164 -6.72 9.31 5.97
CA ILE A 164 -6.91 10.05 4.73
C ILE A 164 -8.35 9.87 4.29
N THR A 165 -9.11 10.96 4.28
CA THR A 165 -10.55 10.93 3.96
C THR A 165 -10.82 11.36 2.52
N ASN A 166 -11.99 11.01 1.99
CA ASN A 166 -12.34 11.19 0.59
C ASN A 166 -13.70 11.88 0.35
N ASP A 167 -14.71 11.74 1.22
CA ASP A 167 -16.02 12.36 1.00
C ASP A 167 -16.10 13.77 1.60
N ARG A 168 -16.21 14.80 0.74
CA ARG A 168 -16.25 16.20 1.16
C ARG A 168 -17.50 16.54 1.97
N TYR A 169 -18.62 15.90 1.67
CA TYR A 169 -19.89 16.13 2.34
C TYR A 169 -20.53 14.76 2.66
N PRO A 170 -20.07 14.03 3.69
CA PRO A 170 -20.61 12.71 3.99
C PRO A 170 -22.09 12.75 4.37
N PRO A 171 -22.92 11.76 3.97
CA PRO A 171 -22.60 10.58 3.14
C PRO A 171 -22.95 10.78 1.65
N HIS A 172 -22.78 11.99 1.09
CA HIS A 172 -23.20 12.34 -0.27
C HIS A 172 -22.31 11.77 -1.38
N ARG A 173 -21.22 11.06 -1.05
CA ARG A 173 -20.30 10.45 -2.01
C ARG A 173 -19.67 11.49 -2.95
N ASP A 174 -19.46 12.73 -2.49
CA ASP A 174 -18.66 13.72 -3.22
C ASP A 174 -17.17 13.42 -3.00
N PHE A 175 -16.72 12.32 -3.61
CA PHE A 175 -15.36 11.84 -3.43
C PHE A 175 -14.35 12.77 -4.09
N LYS A 176 -13.46 13.32 -3.27
CA LYS A 176 -12.34 14.18 -3.67
C LYS A 176 -11.03 13.48 -3.36
N THR A 177 -10.25 13.24 -4.41
CA THR A 177 -8.92 12.65 -4.30
C THR A 177 -8.00 13.49 -3.44
N VAL A 178 -7.42 12.88 -2.41
CA VAL A 178 -6.24 13.42 -1.74
C VAL A 178 -5.00 13.05 -2.55
N THR A 179 -4.10 14.01 -2.76
CA THR A 179 -2.82 13.78 -3.44
C THR A 179 -1.67 14.11 -2.50
N ILE A 180 -0.78 13.15 -2.27
CA ILE A 180 0.41 13.32 -1.43
C ILE A 180 1.64 13.22 -2.33
N LYS A 181 2.32 14.35 -2.51
CA LYS A 181 3.44 14.49 -3.44
C LYS A 181 4.72 13.88 -2.90
N LYS A 182 5.64 13.55 -3.81
CA LYS A 182 6.88 12.84 -3.52
C LYS A 182 7.68 13.44 -2.36
N TYR A 183 8.37 12.56 -1.63
CA TYR A 183 9.20 12.87 -0.46
C TYR A 183 8.49 13.52 0.74
N SER A 184 7.18 13.77 0.68
CA SER A 184 6.45 14.34 1.82
C SER A 184 6.29 13.34 2.97
N GLN A 185 6.06 13.87 4.16
CA GLN A 185 5.93 13.08 5.39
C GLN A 185 4.66 13.47 6.14
N ILE A 186 3.84 12.48 6.49
CA ILE A 186 2.59 12.68 7.23
C ILE A 186 2.73 12.14 8.65
N GLY A 187 2.86 13.06 9.61
CA GLY A 187 3.08 12.77 11.02
C GLY A 187 1.96 11.95 11.65
N ALA A 188 2.32 11.15 12.66
CA ALA A 188 1.44 10.16 13.26
C ALA A 188 0.12 10.76 13.76
N GLY A 189 -0.98 10.02 13.60
CA GLY A 189 -2.30 10.41 14.07
C GLY A 189 -2.98 11.55 13.30
N SER A 190 -2.35 12.08 12.24
CA SER A 190 -2.91 13.19 11.47
C SER A 190 -4.16 12.79 10.68
N LEU A 191 -5.04 13.77 10.44
CA LEU A 191 -6.24 13.64 9.63
C LEU A 191 -6.14 14.54 8.41
N ILE A 192 -6.22 13.95 7.21
CA ILE A 192 -6.24 14.69 5.94
C ILE A 192 -7.68 14.74 5.43
N LEU A 193 -8.22 15.95 5.27
CA LEU A 193 -9.55 16.16 4.73
C LEU A 193 -9.61 15.89 3.22
N PRO A 194 -10.80 15.72 2.64
CA PRO A 194 -10.97 15.38 1.23
C PRO A 194 -10.44 16.45 0.28
N GLY A 195 -9.86 16.01 -0.84
CA GLY A 195 -9.46 16.90 -1.94
C GLY A 195 -8.20 17.72 -1.68
N ILE A 196 -7.43 17.39 -0.65
CA ILE A 196 -6.23 18.11 -0.27
C ILE A 196 -5.03 17.63 -1.08
N GLU A 197 -4.22 18.58 -1.57
CA GLU A 197 -2.88 18.32 -2.08
C GLU A 197 -1.82 18.64 -1.02
N ILE A 198 -0.92 17.69 -0.77
CA ILE A 198 0.26 17.88 0.09
C ILE A 198 1.49 17.95 -0.79
N GLY A 199 2.10 19.13 -0.86
CA GLY A 199 3.20 19.46 -1.75
C GLY A 199 4.47 18.64 -1.53
N GLU A 200 5.34 18.64 -2.53
CA GLU A 200 6.60 17.91 -2.50
C GLU A 200 7.48 18.33 -1.30
N ASN A 201 8.11 17.35 -0.65
CA ASN A 201 8.90 17.54 0.58
C ASN A 201 8.14 18.17 1.75
N ALA A 202 6.82 18.39 1.68
CA ALA A 202 6.07 18.97 2.78
C ALA A 202 6.03 18.02 3.98
N ILE A 203 5.92 18.61 5.18
CA ILE A 203 5.84 17.88 6.44
C ILE A 203 4.54 18.25 7.14
N VAL A 204 3.73 17.25 7.43
CA VAL A 204 2.59 17.38 8.34
C VAL A 204 3.05 16.91 9.71
N GLY A 205 3.03 17.80 10.70
CA GLY A 205 3.34 17.47 12.10
C GLY A 205 2.36 16.44 12.67
N ALA A 206 2.76 15.74 13.72
CA ALA A 206 1.89 14.76 14.37
C ALA A 206 0.56 15.39 14.86
N MET A 207 -0.51 14.59 14.86
CA MET A 207 -1.85 14.97 15.34
C MET A 207 -2.44 16.21 14.63
N THR A 208 -2.09 16.44 13.37
CA THR A 208 -2.53 17.62 12.60
C THR A 208 -3.81 17.36 11.82
N VAL A 209 -4.73 18.33 11.78
CA VAL A 209 -5.90 18.30 10.90
C VAL A 209 -5.65 19.17 9.67
N VAL A 210 -5.42 18.54 8.52
CA VAL A 210 -5.12 19.21 7.26
C VAL A 210 -6.42 19.57 6.54
N LYS A 211 -6.75 20.86 6.51
CA LYS A 211 -7.98 21.40 5.90
C LYS A 211 -7.75 22.18 4.60
N ARG A 212 -6.50 22.42 4.22
CA ARG A 212 -6.09 23.17 3.03
C ARG A 212 -4.83 22.56 2.46
N ASP A 213 -4.59 22.79 1.18
CA ASP A 213 -3.38 22.34 0.51
C ASP A 213 -2.13 22.83 1.23
N VAL A 214 -1.12 21.98 1.25
CA VAL A 214 0.18 22.25 1.87
C VAL A 214 1.17 22.58 0.78
N LYS A 215 1.78 23.76 0.86
CA LYS A 215 2.80 24.17 -0.11
C LYS A 215 4.04 23.26 -0.01
N PRO A 216 4.77 23.05 -1.12
CA PRO A 216 6.04 22.34 -1.09
C PRO A 216 7.01 22.92 -0.08
N GLU A 217 7.85 22.07 0.52
CA GLU A 217 8.88 22.44 1.49
C GLU A 217 8.39 23.20 2.74
N ARG A 218 7.09 23.13 3.06
CA ARG A 218 6.52 23.72 4.28
C ARG A 218 6.20 22.67 5.33
N VAL A 219 6.30 23.10 6.58
CA VAL A 219 5.86 22.34 7.76
C VAL A 219 4.51 22.91 8.20
N ILE A 220 3.50 22.05 8.32
CA ILE A 220 2.23 22.43 8.96
C ILE A 220 2.02 21.66 10.26
N SER A 221 1.35 22.26 11.24
CA SER A 221 1.01 21.58 12.50
C SER A 221 -0.25 22.15 13.15
N GLY A 222 -0.94 21.32 13.93
CA GLY A 222 -2.06 21.72 14.82
C GLY A 222 -3.46 21.40 14.31
N VAL A 223 -4.46 21.88 15.06
CA VAL A 223 -5.89 21.67 14.76
C VAL A 223 -6.62 23.02 14.81
N PRO A 224 -6.96 23.63 13.64
CA PRO A 224 -6.58 23.21 12.29
C PRO A 224 -5.08 23.38 12.03
N GLY A 225 -4.54 22.61 11.08
CA GLY A 225 -3.15 22.70 10.66
C GLY A 225 -2.82 24.10 10.13
N ARG A 226 -1.75 24.70 10.65
CA ARG A 226 -1.22 25.99 10.23
C ARG A 226 0.20 25.83 9.73
N ASP A 227 0.56 26.64 8.74
CA ASP A 227 1.94 26.77 8.28
C ASP A 227 2.82 27.33 9.40
N ILE A 228 3.90 26.62 9.72
CA ILE A 228 4.82 26.93 10.83
C ILE A 228 6.12 27.53 10.29
N CYS A 229 6.81 26.80 9.42
CA CYS A 229 8.14 27.17 8.93
C CYS A 229 8.49 26.44 7.63
N SER A 230 9.65 26.79 7.05
CA SER A 230 10.25 26.00 5.99
C SER A 230 10.85 24.73 6.57
N ILE A 231 10.82 23.62 5.83
CA ILE A 231 11.59 22.42 6.22
C ILE A 231 13.08 22.74 6.37
N ARG A 232 13.58 23.76 5.66
CA ARG A 232 14.98 24.21 5.69
C ARG A 232 15.35 24.97 6.96
N ASP A 233 14.37 25.31 7.79
CA ASP A 233 14.59 25.92 9.10
C ASP A 233 14.76 24.86 10.20
N LEU A 234 14.43 23.59 9.90
CA LEU A 234 14.51 22.49 10.85
C LEU A 234 15.93 21.94 10.95
N LYS A 235 16.40 21.79 12.19
CA LYS A 235 17.70 21.23 12.55
C LYS A 235 17.55 20.15 13.62
N ASP A 236 18.48 19.20 13.65
CA ASP A 236 18.60 18.27 14.78
C ASP A 236 19.15 18.98 16.04
N GLU A 237 19.23 18.24 17.15
CA GLU A 237 19.74 18.75 18.43
C GLU A 237 21.21 19.22 18.36
N GLN A 238 21.97 18.74 17.36
CA GLN A 238 23.36 19.13 17.11
C GLN A 238 23.46 20.29 16.10
N GLY A 239 22.34 20.82 15.63
CA GLY A 239 22.28 21.94 14.69
C GLY A 239 22.48 21.55 13.22
N ASN A 240 22.50 20.26 12.88
CA ASN A 240 22.64 19.80 11.50
C ASN A 240 21.31 19.91 10.75
N MET A 241 21.42 20.12 9.44
CA MET A 241 20.28 20.06 8.51
C MET A 241 19.76 18.63 8.40
N ILE A 242 18.43 18.49 8.45
CA ILE A 242 17.74 17.20 8.35
C ILE A 242 16.77 17.11 7.17
N TYR A 243 16.45 18.25 6.54
CA TYR A 243 15.55 18.30 5.38
C TYR A 243 16.09 19.18 4.24
N PRO A 244 15.86 18.80 2.96
CA PRO A 244 15.10 17.63 2.48
C PRO A 244 15.71 16.29 2.91
N TRP A 245 14.89 15.36 3.42
CA TRP A 245 15.42 14.18 4.14
C TRP A 245 16.23 13.26 3.22
N LYS A 246 15.92 13.25 1.92
CA LYS A 246 16.66 12.51 0.90
C LYS A 246 18.17 12.79 0.95
N ASP A 247 18.54 14.06 1.16
CA ASP A 247 19.93 14.52 1.08
C ASP A 247 20.68 14.37 2.41
N HIS A 248 19.94 14.16 3.50
CA HIS A 248 20.47 14.11 4.86
C HIS A 248 20.26 12.76 5.57
N LEU A 249 19.62 11.80 4.91
CA LEU A 249 19.38 10.47 5.46
C LEU A 249 20.68 9.64 5.49
N LYS A 250 21.20 9.41 6.69
CA LYS A 250 22.40 8.60 6.94
C LYS A 250 22.12 7.10 6.89
N ASP A 251 20.94 6.67 7.32
CA ASP A 251 20.56 5.26 7.35
C ASP A 251 20.38 4.71 5.93
N TYR A 252 21.03 3.59 5.62
CA TYR A 252 20.73 2.85 4.41
C TYR A 252 19.31 2.27 4.49
N ARG A 253 18.44 2.67 3.56
CA ARG A 253 17.05 2.21 3.46
C ARG A 253 16.73 1.62 2.08
N GLY A 254 17.76 1.35 1.28
CA GLY A 254 17.65 0.74 -0.03
C GLY A 254 17.08 1.65 -1.10
N TYR A 255 17.14 2.98 -0.91
CA TYR A 255 16.72 3.94 -1.92
C TYR A 255 17.69 3.95 -3.12
N PRO A 256 17.23 4.32 -4.33
CA PRO A 256 18.05 4.27 -5.54
C PRO A 256 19.36 5.07 -5.45
N TRP A 257 19.37 6.18 -4.71
CA TRP A 257 20.56 7.03 -4.54
C TRP A 257 21.50 6.57 -3.42
N GLN A 258 21.13 5.52 -2.68
CA GLN A 258 21.94 4.95 -1.59
C GLN A 258 22.64 3.66 -2.01
N GLU A 259 22.28 3.09 -3.16
CA GLU A 259 23.02 1.98 -3.75
C GLU A 259 24.34 2.56 -4.26
N THR A 260 25.43 2.31 -3.52
CA THR A 260 26.80 2.57 -4.01
C THR A 260 27.14 1.51 -5.05
N GLU A 261 27.79 1.92 -6.15
CA GLU A 261 28.45 0.99 -7.08
C GLU A 261 29.38 0.00 -6.37
#